data_AF-A0A3C7VZP0-F1
#
_entry.id   AF-A0A3C7VZP0-F1
#
_cell.length_a   1.000
_cell.length_b   1.000
_cell.length_c   1.000
_cell.angle_alpha   90.00
_cell.angle_beta   90.00
_cell.angle_gamma   90.00
#
_symmetry.space_group_name_H-M   'P 1'
#
loop_
_entity.id
_entity.type
_entity.pdbx_description
1 polymer ?
#
loop_
_entity_poly.entity_id
_entity_poly.type
_entity_poly.pdbx_seq_one_letter_code
_entity_poly.pdbx_strand_id
1 'polypeptide(L)' 'MINRNLGTIERLLRLAGAVLLSVWLLARGSHDILSVLAGVAALALFANAIFSRCYLWALLGINSCDPEDEHCGAPPQGS' A
#
# COMPACT_ATOMS: atom_id res chain seq x y z
N MET A 1 14.06 -10.54 -11.74
CA MET A 1 13.11 -10.87 -10.65
C MET A 1 12.67 -9.56 -10.01
N ILE A 2 11.35 -9.36 -9.86
CA ILE A 2 10.78 -8.06 -9.47
C ILE A 2 10.90 -7.90 -7.94
N ASN A 3 11.94 -7.18 -7.48
CA ASN A 3 12.18 -6.91 -6.04
C ASN A 3 10.91 -6.37 -5.37
N ARG A 4 10.39 -7.02 -4.32
CA ARG A 4 9.28 -6.51 -3.50
C ARG A 4 9.86 -5.82 -2.28
N ASN A 5 9.25 -4.70 -1.88
CA ASN A 5 9.70 -3.86 -0.76
C ASN A 5 8.66 -3.78 0.38
N LEU A 6 7.46 -4.34 0.14
CA LEU A 6 6.42 -4.42 1.17
C LEU A 6 6.26 -5.85 1.64
N GLY A 7 6.32 -6.03 2.96
CA GLY A 7 5.87 -7.24 3.62
C GLY A 7 4.36 -7.41 3.53
N THR A 8 3.92 -8.64 3.79
CA THR A 8 2.51 -9.05 3.72
C THR A 8 1.61 -8.25 4.66
N ILE A 9 2.12 -7.88 5.85
CA ILE A 9 1.37 -7.10 6.86
C ILE A 9 1.01 -5.71 6.34
N GLU A 10 1.96 -4.99 5.77
CA GLU A 10 1.75 -3.61 5.32
C GLU A 10 0.87 -3.54 4.07
N ARG A 11 0.92 -4.59 3.23
CA ARG A 11 -0.02 -4.80 2.14
C ARG A 11 -1.44 -5.08 2.63
N LEU A 12 -1.59 -5.91 3.67
CA LEU A 12 -2.87 -6.18 4.32
C LEU A 12 -3.46 -4.92 4.96
N LEU A 13 -2.65 -4.11 5.64
CA LEU A 13 -3.11 -2.86 6.24
C LEU A 13 -3.62 -1.87 5.19
N ARG A 14 -2.91 -1.74 4.06
CA ARG A 14 -3.35 -0.87 2.94
C ARG A 14 -4.61 -1.38 2.26
N LEU A 15 -4.75 -2.70 2.09
CA LEU A 15 -6.00 -3.30 1.61
C LEU A 15 -7.16 -3.05 2.58
N ALA A 16 -6.94 -3.26 3.87
CA ALA A 16 -7.93 -3.01 4.90
C ALA A 16 -8.38 -1.55 4.89
N GLY A 17 -7.43 -0.60 4.82
CA GLY A 17 -7.74 0.82 4.70
C GLY A 17 -8.53 1.17 3.44
N ALA A 18 -8.15 0.61 2.28
CA ALA A 18 -8.87 0.82 1.03
C ALA A 18 -10.31 0.26 1.09
N VAL A 19 -10.51 -0.92 1.67
CA VAL A 19 -11.83 -1.54 1.86
C VAL A 19 -12.68 -0.70 2.81
N LEU A 20 -12.15 -0.32 3.97
CA LEU A 20 -12.87 0.50 4.95
C LEU A 20 -13.31 1.84 4.36
N LEU A 21 -12.43 2.53 3.63
CA LEU A 21 -12.77 3.79 2.96
C LEU A 21 -13.83 3.58 1.87
N SER A 22 -13.74 2.50 1.10
CA SER A 22 -14.72 2.19 0.06
C SER A 22 -16.09 1.88 0.64
N VAL A 23 -16.17 1.06 1.70
CA VAL A 23 -17.41 0.76 2.42
C VAL A 23 -18.01 2.03 3.01
N TRP A 24 -17.18 2.86 3.65
CA TRP A 24 -17.62 4.12 4.21
C TRP A 24 -18.17 5.09 3.15
N LEU A 25 -17.52 5.18 1.98
CA LEU A 25 -18.00 5.97 0.84
C LEU A 25 -19.37 5.51 0.34
N LEU A 26 -19.54 4.19 0.16
CA LEU A 26 -20.81 3.61 -0.26
C LEU A 26 -21.91 3.83 0.78
N ALA A 27 -21.59 3.73 2.07
CA ALA A 27 -22.53 3.97 3.16
C ALA A 27 -22.92 5.46 3.28
N ARG A 28 -22.02 6.37 2.90
CA ARG A 28 -22.26 7.82 3.04
C ARG A 28 -23.26 8.35 2.01
N GLY A 29 -23.25 7.80 0.79
CA GLY A 29 -24.18 8.19 -0.28
C GLY A 29 -24.12 9.67 -0.71
N SER A 30 -23.13 10.43 -0.23
CA SER A 30 -22.98 11.86 -0.51
C SER A 30 -21.90 12.11 -1.57
N HIS A 31 -22.18 12.98 -2.53
CA HIS A 31 -21.28 13.31 -3.65
C HIS A 31 -20.50 14.61 -3.42
N ASP A 32 -20.04 14.82 -2.19
CA ASP A 32 -19.24 16.00 -1.84
C ASP A 32 -17.78 15.84 -2.29
N ILE A 33 -17.05 16.95 -2.31
CA ILE A 33 -15.59 16.99 -2.61
C ILE A 33 -14.83 16.00 -1.72
N LEU A 34 -15.24 15.85 -0.46
CA LEU A 34 -14.64 14.91 0.48
C LEU A 34 -14.79 13.44 0.02
N SER A 35 -15.90 13.08 -0.62
CA SER A 35 -16.13 11.74 -1.15
C SER A 35 -15.23 11.46 -2.36
N VAL A 36 -14.99 12.48 -3.20
CA VAL A 36 -14.05 12.37 -4.32
C VAL A 36 -12.62 12.17 -3.80
N LEU A 37 -12.19 12.96 -2.82
CA LEU A 37 -10.86 12.83 -2.21
C LEU A 37 -10.67 11.47 -1.54
N ALA A 38 -11.67 11.00 -0.79
CA ALA A 38 -11.64 9.67 -0.18
C ALA A 38 -11.58 8.55 -1.22
N GLY A 39 -12.28 8.70 -2.36
CA GLY A 39 -12.24 7.73 -3.46
C GLY A 39 -10.86 7.66 -4.11
N VAL A 40 -10.23 8.82 -4.36
CA VAL A 40 -8.85 8.89 -4.86
C VAL A 40 -7.86 8.26 -3.87
N ALA A 41 -8.03 8.53 -2.57
CA ALA A 41 -7.19 7.93 -1.53
C ALA A 41 -7.35 6.40 -1.46
N ALA A 42 -8.58 5.88 -1.57
CA ALA A 42 -8.85 4.44 -1.61
C ALA A 42 -8.20 3.79 -2.84
N LEU A 43 -8.30 4.42 -4.02
CA LEU A 43 -7.62 3.97 -5.24
C LEU A 43 -6.11 3.94 -5.08
N ALA A 44 -5.52 4.99 -4.49
CA ALA A 44 -4.09 5.07 -4.24
C ALA A 44 -3.63 3.97 -3.25
N LEU A 45 -4.38 3.72 -2.17
CA LEU A 45 -4.11 2.64 -1.22
C LEU A 45 -4.20 1.26 -1.89
N PHE A 46 -5.21 1.06 -2.73
CA PHE A 46 -5.42 -0.20 -3.45
C PHE A 46 -4.32 -0.46 -4.48
N ALA A 47 -3.95 0.54 -5.27
CA ALA A 47 -2.84 0.45 -6.22
C ALA A 47 -1.53 0.11 -5.48
N ASN A 48 -1.26 0.81 -4.37
CA ASN A 48 -0.11 0.54 -3.51
C ASN A 48 -0.07 -0.91 -2.99
N ALA A 49 -1.23 -1.50 -2.70
CA ALA A 49 -1.32 -2.90 -2.28
C ALA A 49 -1.15 -3.88 -3.44
N ILE A 50 -1.67 -3.59 -4.64
CA ILE A 50 -1.51 -4.47 -5.82
C ILE A 50 -0.06 -4.52 -6.25
N PHE A 51 0.58 -3.37 -6.43
CA PHE A 51 1.93 -3.31 -6.98
C PHE A 51 3.00 -3.85 -6.01
N SER A 52 2.66 -4.11 -4.75
CA SER A 52 3.59 -4.62 -3.71
C SER A 52 4.90 -3.82 -3.63
N ARG A 53 4.83 -2.57 -4.10
CA ARG A 53 5.91 -1.61 -4.27
C ARG A 53 5.34 -0.25 -3.98
N CYS A 54 5.72 0.32 -2.84
CA CYS A 54 5.54 1.73 -2.63
C CYS A 54 6.80 2.40 -3.16
N TYR A 55 6.70 3.12 -4.27
CA TYR A 55 7.84 3.88 -4.83
C TYR A 55 8.45 4.82 -3.80
N LEU A 56 7.64 5.35 -2.88
CA LEU A 56 8.11 6.14 -1.75
C LEU A 56 9.04 5.34 -0.83
N TRP A 57 8.65 4.14 -0.41
CA TRP A 57 9.49 3.28 0.44
C TRP A 57 10.73 2.79 -0.30
N ALA A 58 10.61 2.51 -1.61
CA ALA A 58 11.76 2.15 -2.43
C ALA A 58 12.75 3.32 -2.55
N LEU A 59 12.26 4.56 -2.59
CA LEU A 59 13.08 5.77 -2.59
C LEU A 59 13.71 6.06 -1.21
N LEU A 60 12.99 5.77 -0.12
CA LEU A 60 13.50 5.92 1.26
C LEU A 60 14.35 4.71 1.73
N GLY A 61 14.46 3.64 0.95
CA GLY A 61 15.23 2.44 1.30
C GLY A 61 14.63 1.61 2.45
N ILE A 62 13.38 1.87 2.83
CA ILE A 62 12.72 1.15 3.92
C ILE A 62 12.05 -0.10 3.36
N ASN A 63 12.36 -1.26 3.93
CA ASN A 63 11.70 -2.54 3.66
C ASN A 63 10.83 -2.90 4.87
N SER A 64 9.53 -3.11 4.66
CA SER A 64 8.64 -3.62 5.72
C SER A 64 8.47 -5.15 5.66
N CYS A 65 9.39 -5.83 4.99
CA CYS A 65 9.39 -7.27 4.90
C CYS A 65 9.86 -7.89 6.21
N ASP A 66 9.36 -9.09 6.46
CA ASP A 66 9.86 -9.88 7.56
C ASP A 66 11.30 -10.35 7.22
N PRO A 67 12.24 -10.30 8.18
CA PRO A 67 13.60 -10.78 7.95
C PRO A 67 13.67 -12.26 7.54
N GLU A 68 12.60 -13.04 7.76
CA GLU A 68 12.50 -14.45 7.38
C GLU A 68 12.03 -14.67 5.93
N ASP A 69 11.56 -13.63 5.23
CA ASP A 69 11.05 -13.71 3.86
C ASP A 69 12.19 -13.70 2.82
N GLU A 70 12.70 -14.88 2.41
CA GLU A 70 13.69 -15.06 1.32
C GLU A 70 13.27 -14.44 -0.04
N HIS A 71 11.96 -14.18 -0.21
CA HIS A 71 11.40 -13.58 -1.42
C HIS A 71 11.23 -12.06 -1.36
N CYS A 72 11.56 -11.44 -0.22
CA CYS A 72 11.64 -9.99 -0.16
C CYS A 72 13.00 -9.52 -0.65
N GLY A 73 13.01 -8.40 -1.38
CA GLY A 73 14.23 -7.87 -1.92
C GLY A 73 15.23 -7.57 -0.82
N ALA A 74 16.42 -8.17 -0.90
CA ALA A 74 17.49 -7.85 0.04
C ALA A 74 17.68 -6.32 0.09
N PRO A 75 17.82 -5.73 1.30
CA PRO A 75 18.24 -4.34 1.39
C PRO A 75 19.54 -4.18 0.59
N PRO A 76 19.73 -3.07 -0.14
CA PRO A 76 20.99 -2.84 -0.84
C PRO A 76 22.10 -2.89 0.21
N GLN A 77 22.94 -3.92 0.14
CA GLN A 77 24.18 -3.99 0.90
C GLN A 77 25.00 -2.80 0.43
N GLY A 78 25.10 -1.79 1.31
CA GLY A 78 25.95 -0.63 1.08
C GLY A 78 27.35 -1.10 0.69
N SER A 79 27.87 -0.47 -0.37
CA SER A 79 29.26 -0.63 -0.82
C SER A 79 30.22 -0.05 0.20
#